data_AF-A0A2T3N3D4-F1
#
_entry.id   AF-A0A2T3N3D4-F1
#
_cell.length_a   1.000
_cell.length_b   1.000
_cell.length_c   1.000
_cell.angle_alpha   90.00
_cell.angle_beta   90.00
_cell.angle_gamma   90.00
#
_symmetry.space_group_name_H-M   'P 1'
#
loop_
_entity.id
_entity.type
_entity.pdbx_description
1 polymer ?
#
loop_
_entity_poly.entity_id
_entity_poly.type
_entity_poly.pdbx_seq_one_letter_code
_entity_poly.pdbx_strand_id
1 'polypeptide(L)'
;MTTFHPCFLIPCYNHGKTVPAVLDSLASYNLPVIIVDDGSDEQTKAILAEQEQREHISVITLPENQGKGGAVIAGIYLAFKQSFSHAIQIDADGQHNLDALPKLIAEAQAHPTALISGQPVYDESVPKARLYGRYATHIWVWIETLSFTIKDSMCGFRAYPIGHTIKVLDRNKTGKRMDFDTEIMVRMYWDDCNVRFIDTKVIYPEGGISHFNALWDNVKISAMHTRLFFGMLPRIPKLLKRKRSQQHHWSSHAERGTIIGIKTLLAVYSLLGRTAFNLLLKPVIAYYYLTGKSARKASELYLEKLTTHAKQQGITLQGKLTSYQHLLSFGHTMLDKLAAWRGDFSEKNLTLHGFENFEALVHQDRGIVIIGSHLGNLELCRALSRRHENLRINALVFTEHAERFNAVMKAVNPTSDLNLIQVSQLGPDTAILLEQKLEQGEWIVIVGDRTSATKEQRVVWADFLGQPAPFPQGPFILAAVLKSPVYLLFGLRDDNQKTPHFDIYFEPFCEQVKLPRGQREEALKNVVNQYASHLEHYTMKAPLQWYNFFNFWRLSDKNNDK
;
A
#
# COMPACT_ATOMS: atom_id res chain seq x y z
N MET A 1 -7.86 -1.81 30.53
CA MET A 1 -7.44 -0.65 29.72
C MET A 1 -6.60 0.23 30.63
N THR A 2 -5.30 0.34 30.38
CA THR A 2 -4.45 1.34 31.08
C THR A 2 -4.77 2.70 30.48
N THR A 3 -5.23 3.64 31.31
CA THR A 3 -5.50 5.02 30.92
C THR A 3 -4.26 5.62 30.24
N PHE A 4 -4.45 6.35 29.14
CA PHE A 4 -3.35 7.03 28.46
C PHE A 4 -2.80 8.14 29.35
N HIS A 5 -1.58 7.96 29.80
CA HIS A 5 -0.84 8.84 30.70
C HIS A 5 0.62 8.92 30.21
N PRO A 6 0.94 9.80 29.25
CA PRO A 6 2.27 9.93 28.68
C PRO A 6 3.17 10.90 29.48
N CYS A 7 4.48 10.77 29.33
CA CYS A 7 5.47 11.76 29.73
C CYS A 7 6.44 12.07 28.58
N PHE A 8 7.07 13.24 28.60
CA PHE A 8 8.24 13.53 27.76
C PHE A 8 9.49 12.96 28.39
N LEU A 9 10.39 12.47 27.54
CA LEU A 9 11.69 11.92 27.93
C LEU A 9 12.79 12.58 27.10
N ILE A 10 13.67 13.31 27.77
CA ILE A 10 14.72 14.11 27.13
C ILE A 10 16.10 13.60 27.57
N PRO A 11 16.78 12.76 26.76
CA PRO A 11 18.18 12.43 27.02
C PRO A 11 19.08 13.64 26.71
N CYS A 12 19.91 14.05 27.67
CA CYS A 12 20.78 15.22 27.57
C CYS A 12 22.23 14.86 27.89
N TYR A 13 23.15 15.19 26.98
CA TYR A 13 24.59 15.17 27.22
C TYR A 13 25.21 16.45 26.67
N ASN A 14 25.66 17.36 27.55
CA ASN A 14 26.27 18.65 27.20
C ASN A 14 25.40 19.56 26.29
N HIS A 15 24.08 19.40 26.33
CA HIS A 15 23.11 20.23 25.60
C HIS A 15 22.38 21.22 26.53
N GLY A 16 22.96 21.59 27.69
CA GLY A 16 22.31 22.44 28.68
C GLY A 16 21.75 23.76 28.12
N LYS A 17 22.44 24.37 27.15
CA LYS A 17 22.00 25.64 26.54
C LYS A 17 20.74 25.53 25.68
N THR A 18 20.43 24.37 25.11
CA THR A 18 19.26 24.17 24.24
C THR A 18 18.04 23.65 25.00
N VAL A 19 18.26 22.99 26.14
CA VAL A 19 17.18 22.42 26.98
C VAL A 19 16.10 23.44 27.36
N PRO A 20 16.40 24.68 27.83
CA PRO A 20 15.36 25.64 28.18
C PRO A 20 14.37 25.92 27.03
N ALA A 21 14.88 26.13 25.81
CA ALA A 21 14.05 26.39 24.64
C ALA A 21 13.19 25.16 24.26
N VAL A 22 13.74 23.94 24.39
CA VAL A 22 12.98 22.71 24.20
C VAL A 22 11.85 22.61 25.24
N LEU A 23 12.12 22.90 26.51
CA LEU A 23 11.10 22.89 27.56
C LEU A 23 10.00 23.92 27.33
N ASP A 24 10.37 25.16 26.96
CA ASP A 24 9.41 26.22 26.63
C ASP A 24 8.48 25.79 25.49
N SER A 25 9.01 25.10 24.47
CA SER A 25 8.22 24.59 23.36
C SER A 25 7.28 23.42 23.72
N LEU A 26 7.54 22.73 24.83
CA LEU A 26 6.73 21.62 25.35
C LEU A 26 5.71 22.05 26.42
N ALA A 27 5.86 23.25 27.00
CA ALA A 27 5.04 23.73 28.11
C ALA A 27 3.54 23.74 27.80
N SER A 28 3.15 24.02 26.55
CA SER A 28 1.75 24.08 26.11
C SER A 28 1.01 22.74 26.16
N TYR A 29 1.73 21.61 26.24
CA TYR A 29 1.15 20.27 26.29
C TYR A 29 0.77 19.84 27.72
N ASN A 30 1.28 20.53 28.74
CA ASN A 30 1.02 20.24 30.15
C ASN A 30 1.22 18.75 30.52
N LEU A 31 2.33 18.15 30.04
CA LEU A 31 2.71 16.78 30.33
C LEU A 31 3.98 16.75 31.19
N PRO A 32 4.14 15.75 32.09
CA PRO A 32 5.37 15.57 32.84
C PRO A 32 6.59 15.36 31.94
N VAL A 33 7.71 15.94 32.33
CA VAL A 33 8.99 15.85 31.64
C VAL A 33 10.01 15.15 32.52
N ILE A 34 10.67 14.13 31.96
CA ILE A 34 11.82 13.46 32.56
C ILE A 34 13.03 13.83 31.72
N ILE A 35 13.98 14.55 32.31
CA ILE A 35 15.27 14.84 31.71
C ILE A 35 16.29 13.85 32.27
N VAL A 36 17.05 13.21 31.40
CA VAL A 36 18.13 12.30 31.79
C VAL A 36 19.45 12.92 31.41
N ASP A 37 20.15 13.46 32.40
CA ASP A 37 21.53 13.92 32.27
C ASP A 37 22.49 12.73 32.21
N ASP A 38 23.06 12.47 31.04
CA ASP A 38 23.97 11.36 30.76
C ASP A 38 25.42 11.71 31.15
N GLY A 39 25.61 12.26 32.36
CA GLY A 39 26.91 12.64 32.89
C GLY A 39 27.53 13.87 32.22
N SER A 40 26.75 14.94 32.03
CA SER A 40 27.21 16.19 31.43
C SER A 40 28.23 16.96 32.28
N ASP A 41 28.78 18.04 31.72
CA ASP A 41 29.62 18.99 32.45
C ASP A 41 28.86 19.78 33.55
N GLU A 42 29.61 20.42 34.44
CA GLU A 42 29.04 21.19 35.57
C GLU A 42 28.18 22.37 35.10
N GLN A 43 28.49 22.96 33.94
CA GLN A 43 27.68 24.04 33.37
C GLN A 43 26.29 23.52 32.98
N THR A 44 26.22 22.38 32.31
CA THR A 44 24.96 21.74 31.91
C THR A 44 24.18 21.29 33.14
N LYS A 45 24.83 20.68 34.13
CA LYS A 45 24.19 20.29 35.40
C LYS A 45 23.54 21.47 36.11
N ALA A 46 24.24 22.61 36.20
CA ALA A 46 23.68 23.81 36.81
C ALA A 46 22.41 24.30 36.09
N ILE A 47 22.42 24.30 34.75
CA ILE A 47 21.23 24.68 33.96
C ILE A 47 20.08 23.69 34.19
N LEU A 48 20.37 22.38 34.20
CA LEU A 48 19.34 21.35 34.42
C LEU A 48 18.73 21.44 35.82
N ALA A 49 19.54 21.71 36.85
CA ALA A 49 19.07 21.92 38.22
C ALA A 49 18.15 23.15 38.35
N GLU A 50 18.41 24.21 37.56
CA GLU A 50 17.50 25.35 37.45
C GLU A 50 16.18 24.95 36.77
N GLN A 51 16.23 24.15 35.69
CA GLN A 51 15.02 23.71 35.01
C GLN A 51 14.16 22.75 35.84
N GLU A 52 14.77 21.97 36.74
CA GLU A 52 14.05 21.09 37.69
C GLU A 52 13.13 21.86 38.64
N GLN A 53 13.37 23.16 38.87
CA GLN A 53 12.50 23.99 39.70
C GLN A 53 11.15 24.32 39.03
N ARG A 54 11.00 24.05 37.73
CA ARG A 54 9.73 24.25 37.01
C ARG A 54 8.75 23.13 37.36
N GLU A 55 7.45 23.45 37.35
CA GLU A 55 6.41 22.44 37.55
C GLU A 55 6.49 21.32 36.51
N HIS A 56 6.23 20.10 36.94
CA HIS A 56 6.19 18.89 36.10
C HIS A 56 7.52 18.47 35.46
N ILE A 57 8.66 19.02 35.89
CA ILE A 57 9.99 18.60 35.42
C ILE A 57 10.68 17.75 36.49
N SER A 58 11.34 16.68 36.06
CA SER A 58 12.22 15.87 36.89
C SER A 58 13.53 15.63 36.17
N VAL A 59 14.65 15.71 36.90
CA VAL A 59 15.98 15.47 36.35
C VAL A 59 16.59 14.26 37.04
N ILE A 60 17.16 13.35 36.26
CA ILE A 60 18.04 12.30 36.79
C ILE A 60 19.42 12.41 36.17
N THR A 61 20.45 12.36 37.02
CA THR A 61 21.85 12.39 36.58
C THR A 61 22.46 11.02 36.68
N LEU A 62 22.99 10.54 35.56
CA LEU A 62 23.81 9.34 35.50
C LEU A 62 25.25 9.66 35.93
N PRO A 63 25.92 8.76 36.68
CA PRO A 63 27.29 9.02 37.18
C PRO A 63 28.34 9.23 36.08
N GLU A 64 28.13 8.59 34.93
CA GLU A 64 29.02 8.64 33.77
C GLU A 64 28.20 8.58 32.47
N ASN A 65 28.79 9.04 31.38
CA ASN A 65 28.18 8.99 30.05
C ASN A 65 28.06 7.55 29.53
N GLN A 66 26.82 7.07 29.43
CA GLN A 66 26.46 5.76 28.90
C GLN A 66 26.10 5.81 27.41
N GLY A 67 25.82 7.00 26.89
CA GLY A 67 25.33 7.28 25.55
C GLY A 67 23.82 7.48 25.51
N LYS A 68 23.33 8.07 24.41
CA LYS A 68 21.91 8.37 24.17
C LYS A 68 20.97 7.22 24.56
N GLY A 69 21.26 6.01 24.10
CA GLY A 69 20.46 4.83 24.43
C GLY A 69 20.46 4.48 25.93
N GLY A 70 21.59 4.63 26.62
CA GLY A 70 21.70 4.44 28.06
C GLY A 70 20.83 5.44 28.83
N ALA A 71 20.86 6.71 28.43
CA ALA A 71 20.01 7.75 28.98
C ALA A 71 18.51 7.47 28.74
N VAL A 72 18.13 7.10 27.51
CA VAL A 72 16.75 6.75 27.17
C VAL A 72 16.27 5.52 27.98
N ILE A 73 17.10 4.48 28.09
CA ILE A 73 16.77 3.29 28.90
C ILE A 73 16.52 3.68 30.37
N ALA A 74 17.41 4.48 30.97
CA ALA A 74 17.27 4.92 32.36
C ALA A 74 15.97 5.72 32.56
N GLY A 75 15.66 6.63 31.62
CA GLY A 75 14.43 7.39 31.62
C GLY A 75 13.17 6.54 31.47
N ILE A 76 13.18 5.52 30.61
CA ILE A 76 12.06 4.58 30.46
C ILE A 76 11.82 3.79 31.75
N TYR A 77 12.88 3.34 32.44
CA TYR A 77 12.73 2.67 33.73
C TYR A 77 12.18 3.60 34.82
N LEU A 78 12.61 4.87 34.84
CA LEU A 78 12.02 5.85 35.75
C LEU A 78 10.54 6.11 35.43
N ALA A 79 10.23 6.28 34.15
CA ALA A 79 8.85 6.50 33.70
C ALA A 79 7.94 5.31 34.07
N PHE A 80 8.46 4.08 33.95
CA PHE A 80 7.77 2.88 34.40
C PHE A 80 7.52 2.87 35.91
N LYS A 81 8.52 3.24 36.73
CA LYS A 81 8.36 3.37 38.19
C LYS A 81 7.32 4.42 38.58
N GLN A 82 7.23 5.50 37.81
CA GLN A 82 6.22 6.56 37.99
C GLN A 82 4.86 6.20 37.36
N SER A 83 4.67 4.97 36.90
CA SER A 83 3.42 4.45 36.33
C SER A 83 2.94 5.19 35.07
N PHE A 84 3.85 5.81 34.31
CA PHE A 84 3.51 6.30 32.98
C PHE A 84 3.20 5.16 32.03
N SER A 85 2.26 5.43 31.12
CA SER A 85 1.88 4.48 30.05
C SER A 85 2.82 4.57 28.84
N HIS A 86 3.28 5.79 28.53
CA HIS A 86 4.09 6.09 27.35
C HIS A 86 5.22 7.06 27.69
N ALA A 87 6.39 6.84 27.08
CA ALA A 87 7.51 7.78 27.10
C ALA A 87 7.71 8.36 25.70
N ILE A 88 7.55 9.67 25.56
CA ILE A 88 7.73 10.40 24.32
C ILE A 88 9.14 10.97 24.29
N GLN A 89 10.02 10.34 23.54
CA GLN A 89 11.41 10.74 23.39
C GLN A 89 11.50 12.01 22.52
N ILE A 90 12.15 13.04 23.07
CA ILE A 90 12.50 14.29 22.39
C ILE A 90 13.99 14.53 22.58
N ASP A 91 14.74 14.73 21.48
CA ASP A 91 16.17 15.02 21.57
C ASP A 91 16.42 16.43 22.14
N ALA A 92 17.44 16.57 23.01
CA ALA A 92 17.75 17.81 23.72
C ALA A 92 18.36 18.93 22.84
N ASP A 93 18.74 18.60 21.61
CA ASP A 93 19.43 19.51 20.67
C ASP A 93 18.49 20.44 19.88
N GLY A 94 17.17 20.25 20.01
CA GLY A 94 16.17 21.06 19.33
C GLY A 94 16.01 20.75 17.83
N GLN A 95 16.53 19.63 17.33
CA GLN A 95 16.44 19.28 15.89
C GLN A 95 15.05 18.81 15.44
N HIS A 96 14.14 18.53 16.38
CA HIS A 96 12.79 18.07 16.05
C HIS A 96 11.85 19.24 15.82
N ASN A 97 11.22 19.27 14.64
CA ASN A 97 10.04 20.11 14.46
C ASN A 97 8.87 19.50 15.26
N LEU A 98 8.45 20.20 16.31
CA LEU A 98 7.36 19.78 17.19
C LEU A 98 5.96 19.98 16.59
N ASP A 99 5.82 20.50 15.36
CA ASP A 99 4.55 20.53 14.61
C ASP A 99 3.93 19.12 14.47
N ALA A 100 4.78 18.08 14.45
CA ALA A 100 4.34 16.68 14.36
C ALA A 100 3.92 16.09 15.73
N LEU A 101 4.21 16.77 16.84
CA LEU A 101 3.98 16.25 18.18
C LEU A 101 2.51 16.00 18.54
N PRO A 102 1.55 16.88 18.19
CA PRO A 102 0.13 16.60 18.43
C PRO A 102 -0.33 15.31 17.73
N LYS A 103 0.16 15.07 16.51
CA LYS A 103 -0.14 13.84 15.75
C LYS A 103 0.49 12.61 16.42
N LEU A 104 1.72 12.73 16.93
CA LEU A 104 2.40 11.65 17.65
C LEU A 104 1.62 11.22 18.90
N ILE A 105 1.19 12.20 19.70
CA ILE A 105 0.43 11.97 20.93
C ILE A 105 -0.92 11.31 20.60
N ALA A 106 -1.64 11.86 19.61
CA ALA A 106 -2.94 11.31 19.19
C ALA A 106 -2.83 9.87 18.67
N GLU A 107 -1.83 9.57 17.85
CA GLU A 107 -1.60 8.21 17.32
C GLU A 107 -1.23 7.23 18.44
N ALA A 108 -0.40 7.66 19.41
CA ALA A 108 -0.05 6.85 20.57
C ALA A 108 -1.27 6.58 21.48
N GLN A 109 -2.14 7.57 21.64
CA GLN A 109 -3.40 7.42 22.39
C GLN A 109 -4.36 6.45 21.69
N ALA A 110 -4.49 6.54 20.36
CA ALA A 110 -5.33 5.64 19.56
C ALA A 110 -4.79 4.20 19.52
N HIS A 111 -3.48 4.03 19.64
CA HIS A 111 -2.80 2.73 19.55
C HIS A 111 -1.86 2.49 20.76
N PRO A 112 -2.41 2.27 21.97
CA PRO A 112 -1.65 2.30 23.23
C PRO A 112 -0.65 1.14 23.43
N THR A 113 -0.61 0.19 22.49
CA THR A 113 0.33 -0.95 22.50
C THR A 113 1.35 -0.90 21.37
N ALA A 114 1.27 0.12 20.51
CA ALA A 114 2.14 0.30 19.36
C ALA A 114 3.27 1.30 19.68
N LEU A 115 4.44 1.06 19.09
CA LEU A 115 5.52 2.04 19.01
C LEU A 115 5.19 3.01 17.87
N ILE A 116 5.09 4.30 18.18
CA ILE A 116 4.88 5.35 17.17
C ILE A 116 6.21 6.08 16.95
N SER A 117 6.65 6.18 15.70
CA SER A 117 7.91 6.83 15.34
C SER A 117 7.72 7.91 14.29
N GLY A 118 8.52 8.97 14.35
CA GLY A 118 8.68 9.91 13.26
C GLY A 118 9.32 9.21 12.05
N GLN A 119 8.80 9.53 10.86
CA GLN A 119 9.41 9.27 9.57
C GLN A 119 9.93 10.61 9.03
N PRO A 120 11.26 10.83 9.02
CA PRO A 120 11.84 12.03 8.46
C PRO A 120 11.47 12.24 7.00
N VAL A 121 10.86 13.40 6.71
CA VAL A 121 10.69 13.93 5.36
C VAL A 121 11.80 14.94 5.12
N TYR A 122 12.66 14.63 4.15
CA TYR A 122 13.86 15.41 3.84
C TYR A 122 13.61 16.41 2.72
N ASP A 123 14.22 17.58 2.84
CA ASP A 123 14.37 18.54 1.74
C ASP A 123 15.76 18.43 1.09
N GLU A 124 16.07 19.34 0.16
CA GLU A 124 17.34 19.34 -0.58
C GLU A 124 18.56 19.69 0.29
N SER A 125 18.38 20.13 1.54
CA SER A 125 19.47 20.58 2.42
C SER A 125 20.29 19.44 3.04
N VAL A 126 19.85 18.20 2.86
CA VAL A 126 20.42 17.04 3.58
C VAL A 126 21.74 16.55 2.98
N PRO A 127 22.80 16.35 3.78
CA PRO A 127 24.05 15.75 3.30
C PRO A 127 23.82 14.35 2.74
N LYS A 128 24.14 14.14 1.45
CA LYS A 128 23.92 12.86 0.74
C LYS A 128 24.54 11.65 1.44
N ALA A 129 25.69 11.81 2.10
CA ALA A 129 26.33 10.74 2.88
C ALA A 129 25.45 10.21 4.03
N ARG A 130 24.69 11.08 4.71
CA ARG A 130 23.74 10.68 5.76
C ARG A 130 22.53 9.94 5.18
N LEU A 131 22.09 10.31 3.98
CA LEU A 131 21.01 9.63 3.27
C LEU A 131 21.41 8.19 2.89
N TYR A 132 22.62 8.00 2.35
CA TYR A 132 23.11 6.66 1.98
C TYR A 132 23.32 5.76 3.20
N GLY A 133 23.93 6.27 4.27
CA GLY A 133 24.11 5.51 5.51
C GLY A 133 22.76 5.07 6.10
N ARG A 134 21.77 5.97 6.11
CA ARG A 134 20.41 5.67 6.55
C ARG A 134 19.70 4.63 5.70
N TYR A 135 19.84 4.74 4.38
CA TYR A 135 19.27 3.75 3.48
C TYR A 135 19.91 2.36 3.65
N ALA A 136 21.22 2.29 3.92
CA ALA A 136 21.89 1.02 4.24
C ALA A 136 21.31 0.37 5.51
N THR A 137 21.08 1.16 6.57
CA THR A 137 20.39 0.70 7.78
C THR A 137 18.97 0.20 7.48
N HIS A 138 18.20 0.87 6.62
CA HIS A 138 16.86 0.41 6.22
C HIS A 138 16.89 -0.99 5.59
N ILE A 139 17.83 -1.24 4.68
CA ILE A 139 17.99 -2.55 4.04
C ILE A 139 18.23 -3.64 5.09
N TRP A 140 19.15 -3.41 6.03
CA TRP A 140 19.43 -4.37 7.10
C TRP A 140 18.22 -4.62 7.99
N VAL A 141 17.50 -3.58 8.39
CA VAL A 141 16.28 -3.72 9.18
C VAL A 141 15.21 -4.53 8.44
N TRP A 142 15.06 -4.34 7.13
CA TRP A 142 14.12 -5.13 6.34
C TRP A 142 14.50 -6.60 6.26
N ILE A 143 15.81 -6.89 6.21
CA ILE A 143 16.33 -8.27 6.29
C ILE A 143 15.99 -8.85 7.67
N GLU A 144 16.37 -8.14 8.74
CA GLU A 144 16.21 -8.55 10.15
C GLU A 144 14.76 -8.78 10.57
N THR A 145 13.83 -8.07 9.94
CA THR A 145 12.39 -8.19 10.23
C THR A 145 11.62 -8.98 9.17
N LEU A 146 12.26 -9.31 8.04
CA LEU A 146 11.64 -9.85 6.82
C LEU A 146 10.43 -9.02 6.34
N SER A 147 10.43 -7.72 6.63
CA SER A 147 9.30 -6.80 6.44
C SER A 147 9.71 -5.40 6.03
N PHE A 148 8.85 -4.71 5.29
CA PHE A 148 8.98 -3.30 4.93
C PHE A 148 8.14 -2.38 5.84
N THR A 149 7.63 -2.91 6.96
CA THR A 149 6.79 -2.15 7.91
C THR A 149 7.59 -1.05 8.59
N ILE A 150 8.86 -1.31 8.95
CA ILE A 150 9.74 -0.29 9.52
C ILE A 150 10.25 0.60 8.39
N LYS A 151 9.76 1.84 8.36
CA LYS A 151 10.12 2.87 7.37
C LYS A 151 11.41 3.57 7.73
N ASP A 152 11.58 3.84 9.02
CA ASP A 152 12.81 4.38 9.56
C ASP A 152 13.07 3.91 10.99
N SER A 153 14.28 3.44 11.25
CA SER A 153 14.66 2.91 12.57
C SER A 153 15.62 3.81 13.34
N MET A 154 15.96 4.98 12.81
CA MET A 154 16.98 5.85 13.41
C MET A 154 16.45 7.18 13.93
N CYS A 155 15.23 7.59 13.56
CA CYS A 155 14.63 8.79 14.13
C CYS A 155 14.33 8.58 15.62
N GLY A 156 14.87 9.44 16.48
CA GLY A 156 14.64 9.42 17.93
C GLY A 156 13.29 9.98 18.37
N PHE A 157 12.56 10.67 17.48
CA PHE A 157 11.24 11.23 17.75
C PHE A 157 10.19 10.11 17.84
N ARG A 158 9.92 9.61 19.05
CA ARG A 158 9.15 8.37 19.26
C ARG A 158 8.30 8.40 20.52
N ALA A 159 7.13 7.77 20.45
CA ALA A 159 6.32 7.43 21.61
C ALA A 159 6.41 5.91 21.90
N TYR A 160 7.07 5.57 22.99
CA TYR A 160 7.27 4.19 23.45
C TYR A 160 6.14 3.75 24.38
N PRO A 161 5.43 2.64 24.10
CA PRO A 161 4.54 2.01 25.08
C PRO A 161 5.38 1.33 26.17
N ILE A 162 5.51 1.98 27.33
CA ILE A 162 6.50 1.65 28.37
C ILE A 162 6.41 0.18 28.78
N GLY A 163 5.21 -0.34 29.02
CA GLY A 163 5.03 -1.71 29.47
C GLY A 163 5.50 -2.77 28.46
N HIS A 164 5.46 -2.48 27.16
CA HIS A 164 6.04 -3.35 26.13
C HIS A 164 7.55 -3.15 26.07
N THR A 165 8.01 -1.90 26.09
CA THR A 165 9.43 -1.56 25.99
C THR A 165 10.24 -2.17 27.12
N ILE A 166 9.79 -2.10 28.38
CA ILE A 166 10.44 -2.73 29.53
C ILE A 166 10.61 -4.24 29.32
N LYS A 167 9.59 -4.95 28.84
CA LYS A 167 9.68 -6.40 28.57
C LYS A 167 10.78 -6.73 27.57
N VAL A 168 10.97 -5.87 26.57
CA VAL A 168 12.03 -6.06 25.56
C VAL A 168 13.40 -5.73 26.16
N LEU A 169 13.51 -4.67 26.95
CA LEU A 169 14.75 -4.27 27.63
C LEU A 169 15.23 -5.33 28.62
N ASP A 170 14.34 -5.87 29.46
CA ASP A 170 14.69 -6.88 30.48
C ASP A 170 15.17 -8.20 29.87
N ARG A 171 14.66 -8.56 28.68
CA ARG A 171 15.03 -9.79 27.97
C ARG A 171 16.31 -9.68 27.15
N ASN A 172 16.75 -8.47 26.82
CA ASN A 172 17.77 -8.24 25.81
C ASN A 172 18.80 -7.19 26.25
N LYS A 173 20.08 -7.52 26.14
CA LYS A 173 21.17 -6.54 26.25
C LYS A 173 21.21 -5.64 25.01
N THR A 174 20.38 -4.60 25.03
CA THR A 174 20.28 -3.59 23.96
C THR A 174 21.49 -2.66 23.98
N GLY A 175 21.91 -2.17 22.82
CA GLY A 175 22.92 -1.12 22.68
C GLY A 175 22.58 0.13 23.50
N LYS A 176 23.59 0.84 23.96
CA LYS A 176 23.43 2.05 24.79
C LYS A 176 23.74 3.36 24.07
N ARG A 177 24.18 3.32 22.81
CA ARG A 177 24.58 4.52 22.05
C ARG A 177 23.64 4.72 20.86
N MET A 178 24.17 5.17 19.72
CA MET A 178 23.39 5.46 18.51
C MET A 178 22.76 4.21 17.88
N ASP A 179 23.27 3.02 18.23
CA ASP A 179 22.72 1.72 17.85
C ASP A 179 21.39 1.41 18.55
N PHE A 180 21.12 2.04 19.70
CA PHE A 180 19.91 1.79 20.49
C PHE A 180 18.62 1.97 19.69
N ASP A 181 18.46 3.10 19.00
CA ASP A 181 17.20 3.46 18.33
C ASP A 181 16.80 2.38 17.30
N THR A 182 17.77 1.84 16.56
CA THR A 182 17.47 0.78 15.59
C THR A 182 17.21 -0.54 16.29
N GLU A 183 18.06 -0.90 17.25
CA GLU A 183 17.96 -2.20 17.92
C GLU A 183 16.65 -2.37 18.69
N ILE A 184 16.24 -1.37 19.47
CA ILE A 184 15.02 -1.47 20.27
C ILE A 184 13.79 -1.64 19.38
N MET A 185 13.73 -0.93 18.24
CA MET A 185 12.61 -1.02 17.31
C MET A 185 12.53 -2.41 16.66
N VAL A 186 13.65 -2.97 16.21
CA VAL A 186 13.70 -4.33 15.62
C VAL A 186 13.28 -5.37 16.66
N ARG A 187 13.77 -5.25 17.91
CA ARG A 187 13.42 -6.20 18.98
C ARG A 187 11.95 -6.08 19.40
N MET A 188 11.40 -4.87 19.49
CA MET A 188 9.96 -4.67 19.71
C MET A 188 9.14 -5.27 18.57
N TYR A 189 9.60 -5.15 17.32
CA TYR A 189 8.96 -5.82 16.19
C TYR A 189 9.05 -7.35 16.28
N TRP A 190 10.14 -7.93 16.78
CA TRP A 190 10.20 -9.38 17.02
C TRP A 190 9.27 -9.86 18.14
N ASP A 191 8.95 -8.99 19.10
CA ASP A 191 8.05 -9.25 20.23
C ASP A 191 6.58 -8.87 19.94
N ASP A 192 6.20 -8.84 18.66
CA ASP A 192 4.82 -8.58 18.20
C ASP A 192 4.29 -7.16 18.48
N CYS A 193 5.15 -6.20 18.84
CA CYS A 193 4.76 -4.79 18.89
C CYS A 193 4.48 -4.28 17.47
N ASN A 194 3.36 -3.58 17.29
CA ASN A 194 3.09 -2.85 16.05
C ASN A 194 3.93 -1.58 16.03
N VAL A 195 4.55 -1.29 14.88
CA VAL A 195 5.32 -0.07 14.66
C VAL A 195 4.55 0.77 13.65
N ARG A 196 4.29 2.03 13.99
CA ARG A 196 3.55 2.98 13.15
C ARG A 196 4.38 4.23 12.96
N PHE A 197 4.14 4.93 11.86
CA PHE A 197 4.91 6.09 11.46
C PHE A 197 4.02 7.31 11.27
N ILE A 198 4.55 8.47 11.66
CA ILE A 198 4.00 9.77 11.30
C ILE A 198 5.08 10.57 10.56
N ASP A 199 4.69 11.35 9.56
CA ASP A 199 5.64 12.22 8.88
C ASP A 199 6.11 13.33 9.81
N THR A 200 7.41 13.57 9.86
CA THR A 200 8.02 14.68 10.59
C THR A 200 9.10 15.35 9.76
N LYS A 201 9.19 16.67 9.85
CA LYS A 201 10.27 17.45 9.22
C LYS A 201 11.49 17.43 10.13
N VAL A 202 12.66 17.22 9.56
CA VAL A 202 13.94 17.30 10.30
C VAL A 202 14.60 18.62 9.96
N ILE A 203 14.93 19.40 10.99
CA ILE A 203 15.62 20.68 10.84
C ILE A 203 17.08 20.46 11.26
N TYR A 204 18.03 20.79 10.39
CA TYR A 204 19.46 20.77 10.71
C TYR A 204 19.92 22.21 11.00
N PRO A 205 20.04 22.62 12.29
CA PRO A 205 20.47 23.97 12.62
C PRO A 205 21.93 24.19 12.21
N GLU A 206 22.24 25.38 11.67
CA GLU A 206 23.61 25.80 11.41
C GLU A 206 24.39 25.88 12.74
N GLY A 207 25.44 25.07 12.88
CA GLY A 207 26.23 24.98 14.13
C GLY A 207 25.78 23.89 15.11
N GLY A 208 24.85 23.00 14.72
CA GLY A 208 24.44 21.87 15.55
C GLY A 208 25.60 20.94 15.93
N ILE A 209 25.81 20.72 17.23
CA ILE A 209 26.83 19.81 17.75
C ILE A 209 26.32 18.37 17.60
N SER A 210 26.96 17.59 16.72
CA SER A 210 26.67 16.16 16.56
C SER A 210 27.73 15.34 17.29
N HIS A 211 27.34 14.64 18.36
CA HIS A 211 28.21 13.73 19.11
C HIS A 211 28.47 12.38 18.40
N PHE A 212 28.14 12.26 17.12
CA PHE A 212 28.37 11.07 16.30
C PHE A 212 29.87 10.89 15.97
N ASN A 213 30.48 9.80 16.43
CA ASN A 213 31.83 9.40 16.09
C ASN A 213 31.80 8.50 14.85
N ALA A 214 32.17 9.06 13.69
CA ALA A 214 32.02 8.40 12.40
C ALA A 214 32.67 7.01 12.28
N LEU A 215 33.76 6.72 13.00
CA LEU A 215 34.39 5.41 12.95
C LEU A 215 33.70 4.44 13.92
N TRP A 216 33.69 4.79 15.21
CA TRP A 216 33.26 3.87 16.26
C TRP A 216 31.76 3.63 16.28
N ASP A 217 30.94 4.62 15.91
CA ASP A 217 29.50 4.42 15.84
C ASP A 217 29.12 3.54 14.64
N ASN A 218 29.81 3.65 13.50
CA ASN A 218 29.61 2.73 12.38
C ASN A 218 30.01 1.28 12.72
N VAL A 219 31.09 1.09 13.50
CA VAL A 219 31.45 -0.24 14.02
C VAL A 219 30.36 -0.80 14.93
N LYS A 220 29.82 0.03 15.84
CA LYS A 220 28.73 -0.39 16.75
C LYS A 220 27.45 -0.72 16.00
N ILE A 221 27.04 0.12 15.04
CA ILE A 221 25.89 -0.13 14.17
C ILE A 221 26.09 -1.43 13.38
N SER A 222 27.28 -1.66 12.83
CA SER A 222 27.57 -2.90 12.10
C SER A 222 27.52 -4.14 13.00
N ALA A 223 28.08 -4.05 14.22
CA ALA A 223 28.03 -5.13 15.20
C ALA A 223 26.58 -5.40 15.68
N MET A 224 25.78 -4.35 15.86
CA MET A 224 24.36 -4.43 16.17
C MET A 224 23.59 -5.16 15.07
N HIS A 225 23.74 -4.76 13.81
CA HIS A 225 23.09 -5.44 12.67
C HIS A 225 23.55 -6.90 12.54
N THR A 226 24.83 -7.19 12.77
CA THR A 226 25.34 -8.57 12.82
C THR A 226 24.60 -9.38 13.89
N ARG A 227 24.47 -8.84 15.11
CA ARG A 227 23.73 -9.50 16.21
C ARG A 227 22.24 -9.68 15.86
N LEU A 228 21.62 -8.69 15.24
CA LEU A 228 20.22 -8.76 14.83
C LEU A 228 20.01 -9.80 13.70
N PHE A 229 20.91 -9.85 12.73
CA PHE A 229 20.88 -10.84 11.65
C PHE A 229 20.96 -12.27 12.19
N PHE A 230 21.90 -12.59 13.09
CA PHE A 230 21.93 -13.92 13.68
C PHE A 230 20.75 -14.17 14.63
N GLY A 231 20.26 -13.12 15.30
CA GLY A 231 19.09 -13.17 16.16
C GLY A 231 17.76 -13.43 15.43
N MET A 232 17.65 -13.02 14.15
CA MET A 232 16.44 -13.27 13.35
C MET A 232 16.33 -14.72 12.88
N LEU A 233 17.44 -15.44 12.70
CA LEU A 233 17.44 -16.80 12.15
C LEU A 233 16.49 -17.76 12.88
N PRO A 234 16.53 -17.90 14.22
CA PRO A 234 15.57 -18.74 14.94
C PRO A 234 14.13 -18.18 14.92
N ARG A 235 13.95 -16.89 14.57
CA ARG A 235 12.67 -16.20 14.53
C ARG A 235 12.02 -16.20 13.14
N ILE A 236 12.71 -16.68 12.10
CA ILE A 236 12.22 -16.71 10.71
C ILE A 236 10.79 -17.27 10.61
N PRO A 237 10.42 -18.42 11.24
CA PRO A 237 9.06 -18.95 11.14
C PRO A 237 8.00 -17.99 11.70
N LYS A 238 8.31 -17.33 12.83
CA LYS A 238 7.43 -16.33 13.47
C LYS A 238 7.30 -15.07 12.61
N LEU A 239 8.42 -14.57 12.09
CA LEU A 239 8.46 -13.37 11.23
C LEU A 239 7.69 -13.59 9.92
N LEU A 240 7.82 -14.77 9.31
CA LEU A 240 7.06 -15.14 8.12
C LEU A 240 5.56 -15.29 8.41
N LYS A 241 5.18 -15.83 9.59
CA LYS A 241 3.78 -15.90 10.03
C LYS A 241 3.19 -14.50 10.23
N ARG A 242 3.95 -13.57 10.85
CA ARG A 242 3.56 -12.17 11.05
C ARG A 242 3.37 -11.42 9.72
N LYS A 243 4.25 -11.63 8.74
CA LYS A 243 4.11 -11.07 7.38
C LYS A 243 2.80 -11.50 6.72
N ARG A 244 2.31 -12.69 7.04
CA ARG A 244 1.06 -13.23 6.50
C ARG A 244 -0.20 -12.62 7.14
N SER A 245 -0.15 -12.21 8.41
CA SER A 245 -1.28 -11.57 9.10
C SER A 245 -1.41 -10.08 8.79
N GLN A 246 -0.31 -9.37 8.52
CA GLN A 246 -0.35 -7.97 8.09
C GLN A 246 -0.73 -7.79 6.60
N GLN A 247 -0.82 -8.88 5.81
CA GLN A 247 -1.18 -8.85 4.39
C GLN A 247 -2.71 -8.85 4.11
N HIS A 248 -3.53 -8.32 5.02
CA HIS A 248 -4.96 -8.15 4.78
C HIS A 248 -5.28 -6.77 4.21
N HIS A 249 -4.76 -6.51 3.00
CA HIS A 249 -5.45 -5.67 2.02
C HIS A 249 -4.96 -6.03 0.62
N TRP A 250 -5.87 -6.45 -0.26
CA TRP A 250 -5.54 -6.92 -1.62
C TRP A 250 -4.90 -5.83 -2.50
N SER A 251 -5.14 -4.55 -2.18
CA SER A 251 -4.53 -3.39 -2.85
C SER A 251 -3.05 -3.16 -2.47
N SER A 252 -2.57 -3.77 -1.39
CA SER A 252 -1.16 -3.72 -0.97
C SER A 252 -0.30 -4.80 -1.63
N HIS A 253 -0.89 -5.65 -2.48
CA HIS A 253 -0.13 -6.49 -3.37
C HIS A 253 0.48 -5.62 -4.47
N ALA A 254 1.64 -5.04 -4.15
CA ALA A 254 2.61 -4.68 -5.17
C ALA A 254 2.71 -5.84 -6.16
N GLU A 255 2.50 -5.55 -7.44
CA GLU A 255 2.69 -6.48 -8.54
C GLU A 255 4.01 -7.24 -8.29
N ARG A 256 3.93 -8.56 -8.09
CA ARG A 256 5.09 -9.42 -7.81
C ARG A 256 6.03 -9.57 -9.02
N GLY A 257 6.03 -8.61 -9.94
CA GLY A 257 6.94 -8.52 -11.06
C GLY A 257 8.00 -7.46 -10.79
N THR A 258 9.22 -7.88 -10.43
CA THR A 258 10.39 -7.03 -10.62
C THR A 258 10.52 -6.72 -12.12
N ILE A 259 10.91 -5.49 -12.49
CA ILE A 259 11.13 -5.09 -13.91
C ILE A 259 12.00 -6.12 -14.66
N ILE A 260 12.97 -6.71 -13.95
CA ILE A 260 13.83 -7.81 -14.44
C ILE A 260 13.01 -9.05 -14.81
N GLY A 261 12.05 -9.47 -13.96
CA GLY A 261 11.19 -10.62 -14.24
C GLY A 261 10.31 -10.42 -15.47
N ILE A 262 9.77 -9.21 -15.67
CA ILE A 262 8.97 -8.89 -16.87
C ILE A 262 9.86 -8.90 -18.12
N LYS A 263 11.07 -8.33 -18.06
CA LYS A 263 12.04 -8.42 -19.16
C LYS A 263 12.44 -9.86 -19.49
N THR A 264 12.62 -10.70 -18.48
CA THR A 264 12.91 -12.13 -18.68
C THR A 264 11.73 -12.86 -19.33
N LEU A 265 10.50 -12.62 -18.87
CA LEU A 265 9.29 -13.20 -19.47
C LEU A 265 9.14 -12.79 -20.94
N LEU A 266 9.39 -11.52 -21.25
CA LEU A 266 9.40 -11.01 -22.62
C LEU A 266 10.50 -11.63 -23.47
N ALA A 267 11.71 -11.78 -22.94
CA ALA A 267 12.82 -12.43 -23.64
C ALA A 267 12.52 -13.91 -23.95
N VAL A 268 11.94 -14.65 -23.00
CA VAL A 268 11.50 -16.03 -23.20
C VAL A 268 10.43 -16.10 -24.30
N TYR A 269 9.44 -15.21 -24.26
CA TYR A 269 8.41 -15.16 -25.28
C TYR A 269 8.95 -14.77 -26.66
N SER A 270 9.86 -13.80 -26.75
CA SER A 270 10.43 -13.34 -28.02
C SER A 270 11.39 -14.35 -28.65
N LEU A 271 12.16 -15.09 -27.83
CA LEU A 271 13.16 -16.03 -28.33
C LEU A 271 12.59 -17.43 -28.58
N LEU A 272 11.65 -17.89 -27.75
CA LEU A 272 11.15 -19.27 -27.76
C LEU A 272 9.67 -19.38 -28.13
N GLY A 273 8.97 -18.26 -28.27
CA GLY A 273 7.56 -18.20 -28.68
C GLY A 273 6.55 -18.56 -27.58
N ARG A 274 5.26 -18.46 -27.93
CA ARG A 274 4.12 -18.67 -27.02
C ARG A 274 4.06 -20.08 -26.44
N THR A 275 4.38 -21.08 -27.25
CA THR A 275 4.32 -22.50 -26.82
C THR A 275 5.31 -22.78 -25.70
N ALA A 276 6.55 -22.34 -25.83
CA ALA A 276 7.57 -22.49 -24.80
C ALA A 276 7.20 -21.70 -23.53
N PHE A 277 6.70 -20.48 -23.68
CA PHE A 277 6.20 -19.69 -22.56
C PHE A 277 5.08 -20.43 -21.80
N ASN A 278 4.07 -20.95 -22.50
CA ASN A 278 2.95 -21.66 -21.89
C ASN A 278 3.40 -22.93 -21.16
N LEU A 279 4.43 -23.63 -21.65
CA LEU A 279 5.02 -24.77 -20.96
C LEU A 279 5.73 -24.36 -19.68
N LEU A 280 6.51 -23.26 -19.70
CA LEU A 280 7.18 -22.71 -18.53
C LEU A 280 6.21 -22.09 -17.52
N LEU A 281 5.07 -21.58 -17.98
CA LEU A 281 4.05 -20.99 -17.11
C LEU A 281 3.41 -22.04 -16.20
N LYS A 282 3.20 -23.27 -16.68
CA LYS A 282 2.57 -24.36 -15.89
C LYS A 282 3.26 -24.62 -14.54
N PRO A 283 4.58 -24.90 -14.46
CA PRO A 283 5.25 -25.12 -13.18
C PRO A 283 5.27 -23.87 -12.29
N VAL A 284 5.37 -22.68 -12.88
CA VAL A 284 5.29 -21.41 -12.13
C VAL A 284 3.91 -21.25 -11.48
N ILE A 285 2.84 -21.46 -12.23
CA ILE A 285 1.48 -21.41 -11.69
C ILE A 285 1.22 -22.54 -10.69
N ALA A 286 1.81 -23.73 -10.88
CA ALA A 286 1.71 -24.82 -9.91
C ALA A 286 2.34 -24.42 -8.56
N TYR A 287 3.52 -23.79 -8.59
CA TYR A 287 4.14 -23.24 -7.39
C TYR A 287 3.24 -22.19 -6.70
N TYR A 288 2.67 -21.24 -7.46
CA TYR A 288 1.76 -20.23 -6.90
C TYR A 288 0.46 -20.84 -6.39
N TYR A 289 -0.08 -21.87 -7.03
CA TYR A 289 -1.25 -22.60 -6.58
C TYR A 289 -1.01 -23.33 -5.25
N LEU A 290 0.17 -23.93 -5.08
CA LEU A 290 0.54 -24.63 -3.84
C LEU A 290 0.83 -23.67 -2.68
N THR A 291 1.51 -22.54 -2.96
CA THR A 291 1.94 -21.58 -1.93
C THR A 291 0.90 -20.49 -1.63
N GLY A 292 0.12 -20.07 -2.63
CA GLY A 292 -0.82 -18.95 -2.61
C GLY A 292 -2.21 -19.31 -2.07
N LYS A 293 -2.30 -19.76 -0.81
CA LYS A 293 -3.57 -20.24 -0.21
C LYS A 293 -4.74 -19.24 -0.32
N SER A 294 -4.50 -17.93 -0.21
CA SER A 294 -5.57 -16.91 -0.25
C SER A 294 -6.18 -16.78 -1.64
N ALA A 295 -5.35 -16.55 -2.67
CA ALA A 295 -5.78 -16.48 -4.06
C ALA A 295 -6.47 -17.77 -4.53
N ARG A 296 -5.92 -18.94 -4.11
CA ARG A 296 -6.53 -20.24 -4.38
C ARG A 296 -7.94 -20.35 -3.77
N LYS A 297 -8.08 -20.08 -2.47
CA LYS A 297 -9.38 -20.13 -1.78
C LYS A 297 -10.41 -19.17 -2.38
N ALA A 298 -9.98 -17.96 -2.77
CA ALA A 298 -10.85 -16.99 -3.42
C ALA A 298 -11.34 -17.49 -4.79
N SER A 299 -10.44 -18.05 -5.59
CA SER A 299 -10.80 -18.68 -6.86
C SER A 299 -11.69 -19.90 -6.67
N GLU A 300 -11.46 -20.74 -5.67
CA GLU A 300 -12.32 -21.89 -5.35
C GLU A 300 -13.74 -21.41 -5.00
N LEU A 301 -13.85 -20.40 -4.14
CA LEU A 301 -15.14 -19.79 -3.75
C LEU A 301 -15.90 -19.21 -4.95
N TYR A 302 -15.21 -18.48 -5.83
CA TYR A 302 -15.82 -17.95 -7.05
C TYR A 302 -16.35 -19.07 -7.96
N LEU A 303 -15.52 -20.08 -8.25
CA LEU A 303 -15.91 -21.18 -9.13
C LEU A 303 -17.05 -22.02 -8.54
N GLU A 304 -17.08 -22.20 -7.22
CA GLU A 304 -18.17 -22.86 -6.50
C GLU A 304 -19.49 -22.09 -6.67
N LYS A 305 -19.48 -20.78 -6.43
CA LYS A 305 -20.66 -19.91 -6.61
C LYS A 305 -21.13 -19.90 -8.06
N LEU A 306 -20.22 -19.69 -9.01
CA LEU A 306 -20.51 -19.71 -10.45
C LEU A 306 -21.15 -21.03 -10.88
N THR A 307 -20.57 -22.16 -10.46
CA THR A 307 -21.07 -23.50 -10.82
C THR A 307 -22.43 -23.76 -10.20
N THR A 308 -22.65 -23.32 -8.96
CA THR A 308 -23.93 -23.49 -8.25
C THR A 308 -25.03 -22.68 -8.92
N HIS A 309 -24.75 -21.42 -9.24
CA HIS A 309 -25.66 -20.52 -9.91
C HIS A 309 -25.99 -20.98 -11.33
N ALA A 310 -24.98 -21.39 -12.11
CA ALA A 310 -25.19 -21.93 -13.46
C ALA A 310 -26.08 -23.18 -13.43
N LYS A 311 -25.89 -24.08 -12.45
CA LYS A 311 -26.78 -25.25 -12.26
C LYS A 311 -28.21 -24.85 -11.95
N GLN A 312 -28.42 -23.82 -11.11
CA GLN A 312 -29.75 -23.31 -10.77
C GLN A 312 -30.46 -22.70 -11.99
N GLN A 313 -29.70 -22.10 -12.92
CA GLN A 313 -30.23 -21.57 -14.18
C GLN A 313 -30.31 -22.60 -15.32
N GLY A 314 -29.94 -23.86 -15.08
CA GLY A 314 -29.91 -24.91 -16.12
C GLY A 314 -28.82 -24.71 -17.19
N ILE A 315 -27.78 -23.92 -16.88
CA ILE A 315 -26.67 -23.62 -17.79
C ILE A 315 -25.53 -24.62 -17.55
N THR A 316 -25.07 -25.27 -18.61
CA THR A 316 -23.90 -26.16 -18.57
C THR A 316 -22.63 -25.37 -18.89
N LEU A 317 -21.77 -25.21 -17.89
CA LEU A 317 -20.45 -24.58 -18.08
C LEU A 317 -19.48 -25.55 -18.78
N GLN A 318 -18.71 -25.03 -19.74
CA GLN A 318 -17.76 -25.84 -20.50
C GLN A 318 -16.39 -25.94 -19.83
N GLY A 319 -15.74 -27.09 -20.01
CA GLY A 319 -14.36 -27.33 -19.57
C GLY A 319 -14.20 -27.73 -18.11
N LYS A 320 -12.96 -28.06 -17.71
CA LYS A 320 -12.62 -28.31 -16.31
C LYS A 320 -12.50 -26.96 -15.60
N LEU A 321 -13.30 -26.75 -14.56
CA LEU A 321 -13.31 -25.52 -13.77
C LEU A 321 -12.55 -25.73 -12.45
N THR A 322 -11.22 -25.64 -12.52
CA THR A 322 -10.38 -25.74 -11.33
C THR A 322 -9.69 -24.41 -11.03
N SER A 323 -9.40 -24.17 -9.75
CA SER A 323 -8.66 -22.97 -9.35
C SER A 323 -7.27 -22.89 -10.00
N TYR A 324 -6.62 -24.04 -10.23
CA TYR A 324 -5.37 -24.08 -10.98
C TYR A 324 -5.54 -23.57 -12.42
N GLN A 325 -6.59 -23.99 -13.14
CA GLN A 325 -6.86 -23.50 -14.49
C GLN A 325 -7.26 -22.03 -14.52
N HIS A 326 -7.95 -21.55 -13.48
CA HIS A 326 -8.27 -20.13 -13.35
C HIS A 326 -6.99 -19.29 -13.17
N LEU A 327 -6.08 -19.70 -12.29
CA LEU A 327 -4.78 -19.04 -12.13
C LEU A 327 -3.92 -19.14 -13.40
N LEU A 328 -3.99 -20.25 -14.12
CA LEU A 328 -3.27 -20.43 -15.38
C LEU A 328 -3.83 -19.51 -16.48
N SER A 329 -5.16 -19.38 -16.57
CA SER A 329 -5.83 -18.43 -17.45
C SER A 329 -5.39 -16.99 -17.18
N PHE A 330 -5.26 -16.60 -15.91
CA PHE A 330 -4.72 -15.30 -15.53
C PHE A 330 -3.28 -15.10 -16.02
N GLY A 331 -2.43 -16.12 -15.87
CA GLY A 331 -1.06 -16.11 -16.39
C GLY A 331 -1.00 -15.95 -17.92
N HIS A 332 -1.87 -16.64 -18.67
CA HIS A 332 -1.99 -16.43 -20.11
C HIS A 332 -2.43 -15.01 -20.45
N THR A 333 -3.36 -14.43 -19.70
CA THR A 333 -3.82 -13.05 -19.91
C THR A 333 -2.72 -12.02 -19.68
N MET A 334 -1.77 -12.27 -18.77
CA MET A 334 -0.58 -11.42 -18.63
C MET A 334 0.28 -11.45 -19.89
N LEU A 335 0.51 -12.63 -20.48
CA LEU A 335 1.21 -12.73 -21.75
C LEU A 335 0.43 -12.01 -22.87
N ASP A 336 -0.89 -12.19 -22.91
CA ASP A 336 -1.74 -11.58 -23.93
C ASP A 336 -1.69 -10.04 -23.82
N LYS A 337 -1.67 -9.47 -22.61
CA LYS A 337 -1.45 -8.01 -22.42
C LYS A 337 -0.10 -7.56 -22.97
N LEU A 338 0.98 -8.28 -22.65
CA LEU A 338 2.32 -7.96 -23.14
C LEU A 338 2.41 -8.03 -24.67
N ALA A 339 1.84 -9.08 -25.27
CA ALA A 339 1.78 -9.26 -26.73
C ALA A 339 0.94 -8.15 -27.40
N ALA A 340 -0.20 -7.79 -26.81
CA ALA A 340 -1.03 -6.68 -27.27
C ALA A 340 -0.26 -5.35 -27.28
N TRP A 341 0.48 -5.07 -26.20
CA TRP A 341 1.28 -3.85 -26.10
C TRP A 341 2.44 -3.81 -27.10
N ARG A 342 3.11 -4.93 -27.37
CA ARG A 342 4.12 -5.03 -28.44
C ARG A 342 3.51 -4.85 -29.84
N GLY A 343 2.19 -5.04 -29.96
CA GLY A 343 1.45 -4.94 -31.20
C GLY A 343 1.36 -6.25 -31.98
N ASP A 344 1.54 -7.39 -31.31
CA ASP A 344 1.46 -8.71 -31.93
C ASP A 344 0.04 -9.12 -32.31
N PHE A 345 -0.96 -8.46 -31.73
CA PHE A 345 -2.36 -8.67 -32.08
C PHE A 345 -2.82 -7.58 -33.03
N SER A 346 -3.47 -8.04 -34.10
CA SER A 346 -4.12 -7.22 -35.12
C SER A 346 -5.63 -7.45 -35.08
N GLU A 347 -6.37 -6.72 -35.88
CA GLU A 347 -7.83 -6.90 -36.04
C GLU A 347 -8.22 -8.35 -36.37
N LYS A 348 -7.34 -9.10 -37.05
CA LYS A 348 -7.57 -10.50 -37.41
C LYS A 348 -7.72 -11.41 -36.19
N ASN A 349 -7.26 -10.96 -35.02
CA ASN A 349 -7.35 -11.69 -33.75
C ASN A 349 -8.58 -11.29 -32.93
N LEU A 350 -9.44 -10.40 -33.45
CA LEU A 350 -10.55 -9.81 -32.71
C LEU A 350 -11.89 -10.09 -33.42
N THR A 351 -12.87 -10.57 -32.67
CA THR A 351 -14.29 -10.51 -33.06
C THR A 351 -14.93 -9.37 -32.31
N LEU A 352 -15.52 -8.41 -33.03
CA LEU A 352 -16.17 -7.26 -32.42
C LEU A 352 -17.68 -7.46 -32.41
N HIS A 353 -18.28 -7.46 -31.22
CA HIS A 353 -19.72 -7.57 -31.00
C HIS A 353 -20.28 -6.22 -30.59
N GLY A 354 -21.37 -5.78 -31.23
CA GLY A 354 -21.98 -4.45 -30.98
C GLY A 354 -21.28 -3.27 -31.66
N PHE A 355 -20.42 -3.55 -32.66
CA PHE A 355 -19.55 -2.56 -33.30
C PHE A 355 -20.26 -1.57 -34.24
N GLU A 356 -21.51 -1.84 -34.63
CA GLU A 356 -22.32 -0.90 -35.44
C GLU A 356 -22.51 0.45 -34.73
N ASN A 357 -22.66 0.42 -33.40
CA ASN A 357 -22.76 1.62 -32.57
C ASN A 357 -21.39 2.30 -32.36
N PHE A 358 -20.29 1.56 -32.47
CA PHE A 358 -18.94 2.07 -32.22
C PHE A 358 -18.52 3.06 -33.31
N GLU A 359 -18.63 2.67 -34.60
CA GLU A 359 -18.23 3.53 -35.73
C GLU A 359 -19.04 4.83 -35.74
N ALA A 360 -20.34 4.75 -35.46
CA ALA A 360 -21.21 5.92 -35.35
C ALA A 360 -20.73 6.91 -34.27
N LEU A 361 -20.26 6.42 -33.12
CA LEU A 361 -19.75 7.27 -32.03
C LEU A 361 -18.40 7.89 -32.37
N VAL A 362 -17.50 7.13 -32.99
CA VAL A 362 -16.19 7.63 -33.41
C VAL A 362 -16.34 8.75 -34.44
N HIS A 363 -17.29 8.63 -35.38
CA HIS A 363 -17.57 9.68 -36.36
C HIS A 363 -18.26 10.93 -35.79
N GLN A 364 -18.87 10.85 -34.61
CA GLN A 364 -19.57 11.97 -33.98
C GLN A 364 -18.67 12.82 -33.06
N ASP A 365 -17.39 12.46 -32.89
CA ASP A 365 -16.45 13.07 -31.93
C ASP A 365 -17.06 13.20 -30.51
N ARG A 366 -17.94 12.26 -30.14
CA ARG A 366 -18.67 12.29 -28.86
C ARG A 366 -17.87 11.55 -27.80
N GLY A 367 -17.53 12.24 -26.71
CA GLY A 367 -16.92 11.62 -25.54
C GLY A 367 -17.89 10.67 -24.82
N ILE A 368 -17.42 9.47 -24.50
CA ILE A 368 -18.21 8.46 -23.78
C ILE A 368 -17.48 7.92 -22.55
N VAL A 369 -18.26 7.39 -21.61
CA VAL A 369 -17.76 6.65 -20.47
C VAL A 369 -17.93 5.15 -20.74
N ILE A 370 -16.89 4.38 -20.46
CA ILE A 370 -16.88 2.93 -20.59
C ILE A 370 -16.67 2.33 -19.20
N ILE A 371 -17.60 1.48 -18.77
CA ILE A 371 -17.46 0.70 -17.54
C ILE A 371 -17.02 -0.72 -17.90
N GLY A 372 -15.77 -1.04 -17.62
CA GLY A 372 -15.18 -2.37 -17.81
C GLY A 372 -15.19 -3.20 -16.53
N SER A 373 -14.63 -4.40 -16.61
CA SER A 373 -14.36 -5.27 -15.44
C SER A 373 -13.01 -5.96 -15.57
N HIS A 374 -12.55 -6.64 -14.52
CA HIS A 374 -11.37 -7.50 -14.57
C HIS A 374 -11.67 -8.89 -15.19
N LEU A 375 -12.73 -8.97 -16.00
CA LEU A 375 -13.06 -10.12 -16.82
C LEU A 375 -12.32 -10.02 -18.16
N GLY A 376 -11.46 -11.01 -18.43
CA GLY A 376 -10.70 -11.10 -19.66
C GLY A 376 -9.62 -10.02 -19.76
N ASN A 377 -9.46 -9.45 -20.96
CA ASN A 377 -8.39 -8.52 -21.28
C ASN A 377 -8.89 -7.24 -21.95
N LEU A 378 -9.22 -6.23 -21.13
CA LEU A 378 -9.63 -4.90 -21.59
C LEU A 378 -8.53 -4.13 -22.36
N GLU A 379 -7.26 -4.51 -22.22
CA GLU A 379 -6.16 -3.82 -22.93
C GLU A 379 -6.24 -4.04 -24.45
N LEU A 380 -6.89 -5.12 -24.89
CA LEU A 380 -7.08 -5.42 -26.31
C LEU A 380 -7.96 -4.40 -27.01
N CYS A 381 -8.83 -3.70 -26.26
CA CYS A 381 -9.67 -2.65 -26.80
C CYS A 381 -8.85 -1.44 -27.24
N ARG A 382 -7.59 -1.30 -26.81
CA ARG A 382 -6.64 -0.31 -27.37
C ARG A 382 -6.19 -0.64 -28.78
N ALA A 383 -6.29 -1.90 -29.21
CA ALA A 383 -6.07 -2.22 -30.62
C ALA A 383 -7.14 -1.53 -31.50
N LEU A 384 -8.34 -1.24 -30.95
CA LEU A 384 -9.39 -0.50 -31.66
C LEU A 384 -9.02 0.98 -31.87
N SER A 385 -8.34 1.62 -30.91
CA SER A 385 -7.90 3.01 -31.11
C SER A 385 -6.81 3.15 -32.18
N ARG A 386 -6.10 2.07 -32.54
CA ARG A 386 -5.15 2.10 -33.68
C ARG A 386 -5.85 2.18 -35.04
N ARG A 387 -7.11 1.77 -35.12
CA ARG A 387 -7.93 1.84 -36.33
C ARG A 387 -8.42 3.27 -36.61
N HIS A 388 -8.44 4.12 -35.58
CA HIS A 388 -8.90 5.50 -35.66
C HIS A 388 -7.86 6.43 -35.01
N GLU A 389 -6.98 7.02 -35.82
CA GLU A 389 -5.87 7.88 -35.33
C GLU A 389 -6.34 9.04 -34.43
N ASN A 390 -7.59 9.48 -34.57
CA ASN A 390 -8.18 10.55 -33.79
C ASN A 390 -8.82 10.08 -32.46
N LEU A 391 -9.03 8.78 -32.27
CA LEU A 391 -9.69 8.25 -31.07
C LEU A 391 -8.72 8.12 -29.89
N ARG A 392 -8.93 8.93 -28.85
CA ARG A 392 -8.17 8.86 -27.61
C ARG A 392 -8.95 8.15 -26.52
N ILE A 393 -8.39 7.07 -25.99
CA ILE A 393 -8.97 6.30 -24.88
C ILE A 393 -8.13 6.51 -23.62
N ASN A 394 -8.73 7.10 -22.59
CA ASN A 394 -8.15 7.37 -21.28
C ASN A 394 -8.59 6.31 -20.28
N ALA A 395 -7.67 5.53 -19.71
CA ALA A 395 -8.01 4.55 -18.66
C ALA A 395 -7.68 5.10 -17.27
N LEU A 396 -8.64 4.99 -16.35
CA LEU A 396 -8.48 5.42 -14.97
C LEU A 396 -7.75 4.36 -14.14
N VAL A 397 -6.64 4.72 -13.51
CA VAL A 397 -5.84 3.78 -12.69
C VAL A 397 -5.67 4.31 -11.27
N PHE A 398 -6.11 3.50 -10.29
CA PHE A 398 -5.97 3.79 -8.86
C PHE A 398 -4.64 3.23 -8.32
N THR A 399 -3.53 3.96 -8.47
CA THR A 399 -2.25 3.56 -7.85
C THR A 399 -1.42 4.76 -7.40
N GLU A 400 -0.78 4.66 -6.23
CA GLU A 400 0.32 5.54 -5.78
C GLU A 400 1.67 5.19 -6.45
N HIS A 401 1.72 4.19 -7.34
CA HIS A 401 2.95 3.60 -7.89
C HIS A 401 2.96 3.48 -9.43
N ALA A 402 2.09 4.19 -10.14
CA ALA A 402 1.95 4.15 -11.60
C ALA A 402 3.26 4.47 -12.37
N GLU A 403 4.22 5.17 -11.76
CA GLU A 403 5.52 5.46 -12.39
C GLU A 403 6.31 4.19 -12.73
N ARG A 404 6.27 3.16 -11.88
CA ARG A 404 6.94 1.86 -12.16
C ARG A 404 6.25 1.10 -13.28
N PHE A 405 4.92 1.14 -13.33
CA PHE A 405 4.12 0.55 -14.40
C PHE A 405 4.43 1.24 -15.74
N ASN A 406 4.41 2.58 -15.75
CA ASN A 406 4.78 3.38 -16.92
C ASN A 406 6.23 3.11 -17.38
N ALA A 407 7.18 2.94 -16.46
CA ALA A 407 8.56 2.60 -16.78
C ALA A 407 8.72 1.22 -17.42
N VAL A 408 7.97 0.21 -16.93
CA VAL A 408 7.89 -1.10 -17.57
C VAL A 408 7.32 -0.95 -18.98
N MET A 409 6.22 -0.22 -19.14
CA MET A 409 5.53 -0.04 -20.41
C MET A 409 6.36 0.65 -21.48
N LYS A 410 7.03 1.75 -21.12
CA LYS A 410 7.94 2.45 -22.03
C LYS A 410 9.10 1.57 -22.50
N ALA A 411 9.50 0.58 -21.69
CA ALA A 411 10.50 -0.41 -22.07
C ALA A 411 9.95 -1.53 -22.98
N VAL A 412 8.63 -1.79 -22.99
CA VAL A 412 7.99 -2.80 -23.85
C VAL A 412 7.55 -2.21 -25.18
N ASN A 413 6.94 -1.03 -25.17
CA ASN A 413 6.56 -0.31 -26.38
C ASN A 413 6.77 1.21 -26.20
N PRO A 414 7.89 1.76 -26.70
CA PRO A 414 8.22 3.18 -26.60
C PRO A 414 7.25 4.11 -27.33
N THR A 415 6.50 3.61 -28.31
CA THR A 415 5.55 4.38 -29.12
C THR A 415 4.10 4.22 -28.65
N SER A 416 3.86 3.53 -27.54
CA SER A 416 2.52 3.42 -26.97
C SER A 416 2.15 4.67 -26.17
N ASP A 417 1.32 5.54 -26.76
CA ASP A 417 0.67 6.65 -26.04
C ASP A 417 -0.41 6.10 -25.10
N LEU A 418 0.02 5.62 -23.93
CA LEU A 418 -0.87 5.17 -22.87
C LEU A 418 -1.42 6.38 -22.12
N ASN A 419 -2.60 6.84 -22.53
CA ASN A 419 -3.39 7.82 -21.80
C ASN A 419 -3.94 7.16 -20.52
N LEU A 420 -3.12 7.11 -19.47
CA LEU A 420 -3.51 6.66 -18.14
C LEU A 420 -3.73 7.87 -17.24
N ILE A 421 -4.94 8.02 -16.73
CA ILE A 421 -5.26 9.06 -15.76
C ILE A 421 -5.11 8.44 -14.37
N GLN A 422 -4.08 8.89 -13.66
CA GLN A 422 -3.79 8.44 -12.30
C GLN A 422 -4.69 9.18 -11.32
N VAL A 423 -5.34 8.45 -10.42
CA VAL A 423 -6.21 9.03 -9.41
C VAL A 423 -5.94 8.41 -8.05
N SER A 424 -5.48 9.23 -7.11
CA SER A 424 -5.33 8.87 -5.70
C SER A 424 -6.66 8.96 -4.95
N GLN A 425 -7.51 9.94 -5.29
CA GLN A 425 -8.85 10.11 -4.75
C GLN A 425 -9.82 10.67 -5.80
N LEU A 426 -11.03 10.11 -5.88
CA LEU A 426 -12.13 10.64 -6.70
C LEU A 426 -12.68 11.92 -6.03
N GLY A 427 -12.11 13.06 -6.39
CA GLY A 427 -12.53 14.39 -5.95
C GLY A 427 -13.12 15.24 -7.10
N PRO A 428 -13.54 16.48 -6.81
CA PRO A 428 -14.03 17.43 -7.82
C PRO A 428 -13.04 17.65 -8.97
N ASP A 429 -11.75 17.75 -8.67
CA ASP A 429 -10.71 18.00 -9.68
C ASP A 429 -10.61 16.87 -10.71
N THR A 430 -10.76 15.62 -10.26
CA THR A 430 -10.81 14.46 -11.16
C THR A 430 -12.06 14.51 -12.04
N ALA A 431 -13.21 14.86 -11.48
CA ALA A 431 -14.44 14.96 -12.27
C ALA A 431 -14.31 16.04 -13.36
N ILE A 432 -13.75 17.22 -13.03
CA ILE A 432 -13.51 18.32 -13.97
C ILE A 432 -12.54 17.89 -15.09
N LEU A 433 -11.42 17.27 -14.74
CA LEU A 433 -10.45 16.76 -15.72
C LEU A 433 -11.11 15.78 -16.71
N LEU A 434 -11.91 14.86 -16.18
CA LEU A 434 -12.60 13.85 -16.98
C LEU A 434 -13.70 14.48 -17.84
N GLU A 435 -14.42 15.48 -17.34
CA GLU A 435 -15.41 16.24 -18.12
C GLU A 435 -14.74 16.95 -19.31
N GLN A 436 -13.63 17.65 -19.10
CA GLN A 436 -12.85 18.28 -20.17
C GLN A 436 -12.40 17.29 -21.23
N LYS A 437 -12.02 16.08 -20.82
CA LYS A 437 -11.61 14.99 -21.72
C LYS A 437 -12.77 14.50 -22.58
N LEU A 438 -13.96 14.38 -22.00
CA LEU A 438 -15.18 14.00 -22.75
C LEU A 438 -15.62 15.10 -23.72
N GLU A 439 -15.50 16.38 -23.33
CA GLU A 439 -15.77 17.52 -24.21
C GLU A 439 -14.82 17.57 -25.42
N GLN A 440 -13.60 17.04 -25.27
CA GLN A 440 -12.63 16.87 -26.36
C GLN A 440 -12.92 15.64 -27.24
N GLY A 441 -14.04 14.94 -27.02
CA GLY A 441 -14.38 13.71 -27.74
C GLY A 441 -13.60 12.48 -27.26
N GLU A 442 -12.79 12.60 -26.20
CA GLU A 442 -11.99 11.48 -25.69
C GLU A 442 -12.86 10.52 -24.86
N TRP A 443 -12.50 9.23 -24.87
CA TRP A 443 -13.22 8.18 -24.17
C TRP A 443 -12.58 7.91 -22.82
N ILE A 444 -13.39 7.58 -21.81
CA ILE A 444 -12.92 7.31 -20.45
C ILE A 444 -13.30 5.90 -20.04
N VAL A 445 -12.32 5.09 -19.68
CA VAL A 445 -12.51 3.72 -19.18
C VAL A 445 -12.35 3.67 -17.66
N ILE A 446 -13.36 3.13 -16.98
CA ILE A 446 -13.39 2.95 -15.53
C ILE A 446 -13.75 1.48 -15.24
N VAL A 447 -13.06 0.84 -14.30
CA VAL A 447 -13.38 -0.53 -13.86
C VAL A 447 -14.46 -0.54 -12.79
N GLY A 448 -15.53 -1.31 -13.00
CA GLY A 448 -16.73 -1.34 -12.15
C GLY A 448 -16.76 -2.43 -11.07
N ASP A 449 -15.79 -3.35 -11.05
CA ASP A 449 -15.84 -4.59 -10.27
C ASP A 449 -14.76 -4.70 -9.18
N ARG A 450 -14.09 -3.62 -8.79
CA ARG A 450 -13.15 -3.61 -7.64
C ARG A 450 -13.31 -2.37 -6.77
N THR A 451 -13.29 -2.57 -5.45
CA THR A 451 -13.29 -1.48 -4.44
C THR A 451 -11.92 -0.78 -4.38
N SER A 452 -11.84 0.45 -3.84
CA SER A 452 -10.55 1.13 -3.69
C SER A 452 -9.92 0.82 -2.34
N ALA A 453 -8.58 0.79 -2.32
CA ALA A 453 -7.71 0.56 -1.15
C ALA A 453 -7.98 1.47 0.06
N THR A 454 -8.56 2.64 -0.18
CA THR A 454 -8.66 3.71 0.83
C THR A 454 -10.10 3.93 1.31
N LYS A 455 -11.11 3.30 0.69
CA LYS A 455 -12.55 3.49 1.01
C LYS A 455 -13.38 2.23 0.76
N GLU A 456 -13.02 1.11 1.37
CA GLU A 456 -13.76 -0.17 1.24
C GLU A 456 -15.21 -0.10 1.76
N GLN A 457 -15.59 0.97 2.47
CA GLN A 457 -16.94 1.14 3.05
C GLN A 457 -17.97 1.76 2.09
N ARG A 458 -17.57 2.31 0.92
CA ARG A 458 -18.51 2.88 -0.07
C ARG A 458 -18.90 1.84 -1.12
N VAL A 459 -19.73 0.89 -0.72
CA VAL A 459 -20.21 -0.20 -1.58
C VAL A 459 -21.71 -0.20 -1.74
N VAL A 460 -22.19 -0.81 -2.80
CA VAL A 460 -23.59 -1.15 -3.03
C VAL A 460 -23.67 -2.66 -3.12
N TRP A 461 -24.59 -3.24 -2.37
CA TRP A 461 -24.84 -4.68 -2.42
C TRP A 461 -25.78 -4.98 -3.59
N ALA A 462 -25.28 -5.74 -4.55
CA ALA A 462 -26.01 -6.19 -5.73
C ALA A 462 -26.01 -7.72 -5.79
N ASP A 463 -27.04 -8.29 -6.44
CA ASP A 463 -27.08 -9.74 -6.66
C ASP A 463 -26.05 -10.12 -7.73
N PHE A 464 -25.19 -11.09 -7.40
CA PHE A 464 -24.14 -11.56 -8.30
C PHE A 464 -23.80 -13.02 -8.01
N LEU A 465 -24.03 -13.87 -9.00
CA LEU A 465 -23.93 -15.34 -8.91
C LEU A 465 -24.81 -15.89 -7.78
N GLY A 466 -26.05 -15.39 -7.72
CA GLY A 466 -27.10 -15.82 -6.80
C GLY A 466 -26.91 -15.42 -5.34
N GLN A 467 -25.96 -14.52 -5.07
CA GLN A 467 -25.57 -14.09 -3.73
C GLN A 467 -25.30 -12.57 -3.72
N PRO A 468 -25.65 -11.86 -2.64
CA PRO A 468 -25.36 -10.44 -2.54
C PRO A 468 -23.84 -10.20 -2.44
N ALA A 469 -23.30 -9.35 -3.32
CA ALA A 469 -21.90 -8.98 -3.37
C ALA A 469 -21.71 -7.45 -3.28
N PRO A 470 -20.65 -6.97 -2.59
CA PRO A 470 -20.32 -5.55 -2.46
C PRO A 470 -19.59 -5.02 -3.71
N PHE A 471 -20.30 -4.26 -4.55
CA PHE A 471 -19.71 -3.53 -5.69
C PHE A 471 -19.30 -2.10 -5.31
N PRO A 472 -18.27 -1.52 -5.94
CA PRO A 472 -17.84 -0.15 -5.68
C PRO A 472 -18.89 0.88 -6.16
N GLN A 473 -19.17 1.89 -5.34
CA GLN A 473 -20.03 3.01 -5.76
C GLN A 473 -19.34 3.99 -6.72
N GLY A 474 -18.02 4.13 -6.59
CA GLY A 474 -17.23 5.19 -7.24
C GLY A 474 -17.40 5.29 -8.76
N PRO A 475 -17.22 4.19 -9.52
CA PRO A 475 -17.37 4.19 -10.97
C PRO A 475 -18.74 4.69 -11.45
N PHE A 476 -19.81 4.24 -10.81
CA PHE A 476 -21.18 4.58 -11.21
C PHE A 476 -21.58 6.00 -10.79
N ILE A 477 -21.11 6.46 -9.62
CA ILE A 477 -21.28 7.86 -9.21
C ILE A 477 -20.52 8.79 -10.16
N LEU A 478 -19.29 8.43 -10.55
CA LEU A 478 -18.50 9.22 -11.48
C LEU A 478 -19.19 9.29 -12.85
N ALA A 479 -19.66 8.15 -13.38
CA ALA A 479 -20.44 8.12 -14.61
C ALA A 479 -21.69 9.04 -14.54
N ALA A 480 -22.37 9.10 -13.38
CA ALA A 480 -23.49 10.00 -13.17
C ALA A 480 -23.10 11.49 -13.18
N VAL A 481 -21.93 11.82 -12.64
CA VAL A 481 -21.40 13.19 -12.58
C VAL A 481 -20.98 13.68 -13.97
N LEU A 482 -20.38 12.81 -14.79
CA LEU A 482 -19.88 13.14 -16.11
C LEU A 482 -21.00 13.37 -17.15
N LYS A 483 -22.22 12.90 -16.87
CA LYS A 483 -23.42 13.12 -17.71
C LYS A 483 -23.27 12.69 -19.19
N SER A 484 -22.37 11.76 -19.47
CA SER A 484 -22.12 11.22 -20.81
C SER A 484 -22.74 9.84 -21.01
N PRO A 485 -22.90 9.40 -22.28
CA PRO A 485 -23.27 8.02 -22.60
C PRO A 485 -22.32 7.04 -21.94
N VAL A 486 -22.90 5.99 -21.40
CA VAL A 486 -22.20 4.90 -20.75
C VAL A 486 -22.33 3.64 -21.59
N TYR A 487 -21.20 2.99 -21.81
CA TYR A 487 -21.08 1.70 -22.47
C TYR A 487 -20.42 0.69 -21.55
N LEU A 488 -20.73 -0.60 -21.74
CA LEU A 488 -20.00 -1.70 -21.11
C LEU A 488 -19.01 -2.29 -22.12
N LEU A 489 -17.88 -2.76 -21.59
CA LEU A 489 -16.82 -3.36 -22.39
C LEU A 489 -16.29 -4.62 -21.72
N PHE A 490 -16.33 -5.74 -22.45
CA PHE A 490 -15.77 -7.02 -22.02
C PHE A 490 -14.92 -7.63 -23.13
N GLY A 491 -13.67 -7.96 -22.86
CA GLY A 491 -12.73 -8.55 -23.83
C GLY A 491 -12.39 -9.99 -23.47
N LEU A 492 -13.14 -10.97 -23.96
CA LEU A 492 -12.97 -12.38 -23.61
C LEU A 492 -12.00 -13.07 -24.57
N ARG A 493 -11.12 -13.92 -24.06
CA ARG A 493 -10.30 -14.81 -24.90
C ARG A 493 -11.13 -16.01 -25.34
N ASP A 494 -11.07 -16.35 -26.62
CA ASP A 494 -11.58 -17.62 -27.12
C ASP A 494 -10.53 -18.71 -26.87
N ASP A 495 -10.73 -19.46 -25.79
CA ASP A 495 -9.84 -20.56 -25.40
C ASP A 495 -9.98 -21.80 -26.31
N ASN A 496 -10.92 -21.81 -27.27
CA ASN A 496 -11.10 -22.92 -28.22
C ASN A 496 -10.18 -22.81 -29.45
N GLN A 497 -9.60 -21.63 -29.70
CA GLN A 497 -8.74 -21.42 -30.86
C GLN A 497 -7.26 -21.74 -30.55
N LYS A 498 -6.58 -22.31 -31.55
CA LYS A 498 -5.13 -22.62 -31.46
C LYS A 498 -4.30 -21.33 -31.39
N THR A 499 -4.73 -20.31 -32.13
CA THR A 499 -4.16 -18.97 -32.09
C THR A 499 -4.96 -18.09 -31.12
N PRO A 500 -4.32 -17.17 -30.40
CA PRO A 500 -5.04 -16.23 -29.57
C PRO A 500 -6.05 -15.43 -30.40
N HIS A 501 -7.31 -15.54 -29.99
CA HIS A 501 -8.44 -14.84 -30.55
C HIS A 501 -9.29 -14.30 -29.42
N PHE A 502 -9.91 -13.14 -29.62
CA PHE A 502 -10.61 -12.44 -28.54
C PHE A 502 -11.94 -11.85 -29.03
N ASP A 503 -13.00 -12.09 -28.27
CA ASP A 503 -14.30 -11.49 -28.48
C ASP A 503 -14.42 -10.23 -27.63
N ILE A 504 -14.55 -9.07 -28.30
CA ILE A 504 -14.77 -7.78 -27.65
C ILE A 504 -16.25 -7.44 -27.75
N TYR A 505 -16.92 -7.35 -26.61
CA TYR A 505 -18.32 -6.95 -26.48
C TYR A 505 -18.38 -5.49 -26.08
N PHE A 506 -18.93 -4.65 -26.95
CA PHE A 506 -19.16 -3.24 -26.72
C PHE A 506 -20.67 -2.97 -26.71
N GLU A 507 -21.23 -2.72 -25.53
CA GLU A 507 -22.68 -2.68 -25.31
C GLU A 507 -23.13 -1.30 -24.83
N PRO A 508 -24.19 -0.71 -25.42
CA PRO A 508 -24.83 0.46 -24.83
C PRO A 508 -25.38 0.11 -23.44
N PHE A 509 -25.06 0.93 -22.43
CA PHE A 509 -25.56 0.74 -21.07
C PHE A 509 -26.68 1.73 -20.74
N CYS A 510 -26.41 3.02 -20.88
CA CYS A 510 -27.41 4.08 -20.77
C CYS A 510 -26.88 5.40 -21.36
N GLU A 511 -27.77 6.28 -21.85
CA GLU A 511 -27.37 7.61 -22.32
C GLU A 511 -26.83 8.50 -21.19
N GLN A 512 -27.32 8.30 -19.97
CA GLN A 512 -26.87 9.04 -18.79
C GLN A 512 -27.29 8.29 -17.52
N VAL A 513 -26.34 8.10 -16.59
CA VAL A 513 -26.66 7.60 -15.25
C VAL A 513 -27.35 8.71 -14.46
N LYS A 514 -28.65 8.54 -14.19
CA LYS A 514 -29.44 9.50 -13.42
C LYS A 514 -29.54 9.08 -11.96
N LEU A 515 -29.08 9.95 -11.06
CA LEU A 515 -29.17 9.75 -9.60
C LEU A 515 -29.98 10.90 -8.96
N PRO A 516 -31.32 10.85 -8.97
CA PRO A 516 -32.17 11.92 -8.47
C PRO A 516 -31.95 12.23 -6.98
N ARG A 517 -32.07 13.52 -6.61
CA ARG A 517 -32.03 13.94 -5.20
C ARG A 517 -33.20 13.28 -4.45
N GLY A 518 -32.91 12.60 -3.34
CA GLY A 518 -33.91 11.88 -2.53
C GLY A 518 -34.07 10.38 -2.83
N GLN A 519 -33.68 9.91 -4.03
CA GLN A 519 -33.72 8.48 -4.42
C GLN A 519 -32.34 7.96 -4.86
N ARG A 520 -31.26 8.64 -4.45
CA ARG A 520 -29.90 8.38 -4.92
C ARG A 520 -29.44 6.96 -4.64
N GLU A 521 -29.71 6.42 -3.45
CA GLU A 521 -29.26 5.08 -3.07
C GLU A 521 -29.98 3.99 -3.87
N GLU A 522 -31.29 4.11 -4.05
CA GLU A 522 -32.09 3.17 -4.83
C GLU A 522 -31.71 3.20 -6.32
N ALA A 523 -31.60 4.39 -6.90
CA ALA A 523 -31.17 4.56 -8.29
C ALA A 523 -29.77 3.99 -8.52
N LEU A 524 -28.84 4.24 -7.59
CA LEU A 524 -27.49 3.68 -7.66
C LEU A 524 -27.51 2.15 -7.55
N LYS A 525 -28.33 1.59 -6.65
CA LYS A 525 -28.52 0.14 -6.52
C LYS A 525 -29.04 -0.49 -7.81
N ASN A 526 -30.00 0.14 -8.48
CA ASN A 526 -30.54 -0.35 -9.74
C ASN A 526 -29.49 -0.39 -10.85
N VAL A 527 -28.69 0.67 -10.99
CA VAL A 527 -27.61 0.73 -11.99
C VAL A 527 -26.54 -0.33 -11.71
N VAL A 528 -26.14 -0.51 -10.44
CA VAL A 528 -25.15 -1.52 -10.06
C VAL A 528 -25.69 -2.94 -10.27
N ASN A 529 -26.97 -3.20 -9.98
CA ASN A 529 -27.61 -4.49 -10.26
C ASN A 529 -27.61 -4.82 -11.77
N GLN A 530 -27.91 -3.83 -12.63
CA GLN A 530 -27.84 -4.02 -14.08
C GLN A 530 -26.41 -4.37 -14.51
N TYR A 531 -25.41 -3.62 -14.05
CA TYR A 531 -24.02 -3.94 -14.33
C TYR A 531 -23.61 -5.33 -13.84
N ALA A 532 -24.00 -5.70 -12.61
CA ALA A 532 -23.71 -7.01 -12.03
C ALA A 532 -24.32 -8.15 -12.85
N SER A 533 -25.53 -7.96 -13.39
CA SER A 533 -26.20 -8.93 -14.26
C SER A 533 -25.45 -9.12 -15.60
N HIS A 534 -24.98 -8.04 -16.22
CA HIS A 534 -24.14 -8.14 -17.43
C HIS A 534 -22.80 -8.82 -17.13
N LEU A 535 -22.15 -8.45 -16.01
CA LEU A 535 -20.92 -9.11 -15.58
C LEU A 535 -21.14 -10.60 -15.36
N GLU A 536 -22.24 -10.97 -14.68
CA GLU A 536 -22.64 -12.36 -14.43
C GLU A 536 -22.78 -13.13 -15.74
N HIS A 537 -23.52 -12.60 -16.72
CA HIS A 537 -23.66 -13.20 -18.04
C HIS A 537 -22.30 -13.57 -18.65
N TYR A 538 -21.36 -12.62 -18.65
CA TYR A 538 -20.04 -12.84 -19.24
C TYR A 538 -19.13 -13.74 -18.40
N THR A 539 -19.27 -13.76 -17.07
CA THR A 539 -18.56 -14.74 -16.23
C THR A 539 -19.04 -16.16 -16.49
N MET A 540 -20.33 -16.37 -16.81
CA MET A 540 -20.82 -17.70 -17.22
C MET A 540 -20.31 -18.10 -18.61
N LYS A 541 -20.16 -17.13 -19.52
CA LYS A 541 -19.60 -17.36 -20.87
C LYS A 541 -18.11 -17.69 -20.84
N ALA A 542 -17.33 -17.03 -19.98
CA ALA A 542 -15.90 -17.27 -19.79
C ALA A 542 -15.54 -17.51 -18.30
N PRO A 543 -15.90 -18.67 -17.73
CA PRO A 543 -15.77 -18.98 -16.30
C PRO A 543 -14.40 -18.73 -15.68
N LEU A 544 -13.33 -19.00 -16.44
CA LEU A 544 -11.95 -18.93 -15.95
C LEU A 544 -11.28 -17.59 -16.24
N GLN A 545 -12.03 -16.56 -16.67
CA GLN A 545 -11.44 -15.29 -17.10
C GLN A 545 -11.77 -14.11 -16.18
N TRP A 546 -12.50 -14.32 -15.08
CA TRP A 546 -12.80 -13.25 -14.13
C TRP A 546 -11.76 -13.18 -13.01
N TYR A 547 -10.80 -12.26 -13.14
CA TYR A 547 -9.57 -12.28 -12.36
C TYR A 547 -9.66 -11.55 -11.01
N ASN A 548 -10.62 -11.94 -10.17
CA ASN A 548 -10.73 -11.47 -8.79
C ASN A 548 -10.29 -12.57 -7.80
N PHE A 549 -9.01 -12.54 -7.41
CA PHE A 549 -8.38 -13.52 -6.50
C PHE A 549 -8.45 -13.12 -5.01
N PHE A 550 -9.55 -12.48 -4.61
CA PHE A 550 -9.90 -12.16 -3.23
C PHE A 550 -11.35 -12.55 -2.97
N ASN A 551 -11.78 -12.57 -1.71
CA ASN A 551 -13.17 -12.88 -1.40
C ASN A 551 -14.09 -11.72 -1.79
N PHE A 552 -14.62 -11.78 -3.00
CA PHE A 552 -15.45 -10.71 -3.56
C PHE A 552 -16.76 -10.50 -2.79
N TRP A 553 -17.32 -11.53 -2.13
CA TRP A 553 -18.59 -11.47 -1.39
C TRP A 553 -18.46 -10.98 0.06
N ARG A 554 -17.28 -10.51 0.49
CA ARG A 554 -17.07 -10.00 1.84
C ARG A 554 -16.30 -8.69 1.82
N LEU A 555 -16.71 -7.77 2.70
CA LEU A 555 -15.88 -6.65 3.10
C LEU A 555 -14.77 -7.17 4.03
N SER A 556 -13.56 -6.68 3.84
CA SER A 556 -12.34 -6.96 4.60
C SER A 556 -12.47 -6.74 6.12
N ASP A 557 -13.33 -5.82 6.55
CA ASP A 557 -13.46 -5.35 7.95
C ASP A 557 -14.31 -6.24 8.88
N LYS A 558 -14.84 -7.38 8.43
CA LYS A 558 -15.40 -8.36 9.39
C LYS A 558 -14.30 -9.26 9.92
N ASN A 559 -13.78 -8.90 11.10
CA ASN A 559 -13.03 -9.74 12.03
C ASN A 559 -13.32 -11.24 11.82
N ASN A 560 -12.39 -11.96 11.19
CA ASN A 560 -12.39 -13.42 11.21
C ASN A 560 -11.46 -13.88 12.33
N ASP A 561 -11.95 -13.78 13.56
CA ASP A 561 -11.65 -14.73 14.63
C ASP A 561 -12.99 -15.26 15.14
N LYS A 562 -13.51 -16.28 14.44
CA LYS A 562 -14.27 -17.40 15.00
C LYS A 562 -14.01 -18.64 14.16
#